data_AF-A0A7J4N1J3-F1
#
_entry.id   AF-A0A7J4N1J3-F1
#
_cell.length_a   1.000
_cell.length_b   1.000
_cell.length_c   1.000
_cell.angle_alpha   90.00
_cell.angle_beta   90.00
_cell.angle_gamma   90.00
#
_symmetry.space_group_name_H-M   'P 1'
#
loop_
_entity.id
_entity.type
_entity.pdbx_description
1 polymer ?
#
loop_
_entity_poly.entity_id
_entity_poly.type
_entity_poly.pdbx_seq_one_letter_code
_entity_poly.pdbx_strand_id
1 'polypeptide(L)'
;MKRQFSTIDLRRGDVFPGLAYRFSSLRETDSGVELERDFLGENPLHYYMDTKKVELIIASNIQDIKIYLEKHQRGFSWERVRAVSGNTKVTIDDQAFASASPKEEEMGPTLQDYELRESFDCTDLRKAGRRIRELLQESIETRLQSIPDQRIGLLLSGGLDSMSVGYLLS
;
A
#
# COMPACT_ATOMS: atom_id res chain seq x y z
N MET A 1 20.31 -8.23 18.77
CA MET A 1 21.16 -7.08 18.39
C MET A 1 20.27 -5.87 18.27
N LYS A 2 20.75 -4.68 18.65
CA LYS A 2 19.97 -3.43 18.54
C LYS A 2 20.29 -2.78 17.21
N ARG A 3 19.24 -2.44 16.43
CA ARG A 3 19.33 -1.74 15.15
C ARG A 3 20.23 -0.51 15.21
N GLN A 4 21.08 -0.33 14.20
CA GLN A 4 22.10 0.74 14.12
C GLN A 4 21.70 1.93 13.23
N PHE A 5 20.60 1.82 12.50
CA PHE A 5 20.03 2.92 11.72
C PHE A 5 18.76 3.49 12.34
N SER A 6 18.50 4.76 12.06
CA SER A 6 17.27 5.44 12.46
C SER A 6 16.24 5.42 11.33
N THR A 7 14.97 5.51 11.70
CA THR A 7 13.84 5.53 10.76
C THR A 7 13.24 6.93 10.72
N ILE A 8 12.99 7.43 9.51
CA ILE A 8 12.27 8.68 9.28
C ILE A 8 10.99 8.35 8.53
N ASP A 9 9.86 8.47 9.20
CA ASP A 9 8.53 8.23 8.61
C ASP A 9 7.93 9.55 8.10
N LEU A 10 7.82 9.67 6.79
CA LEU A 10 7.20 10.80 6.07
C LEU A 10 5.88 10.38 5.41
N ARG A 11 5.30 9.23 5.76
CA ARG A 11 4.05 8.75 5.14
C ARG A 11 2.88 9.68 5.47
N ARG A 12 1.97 9.82 4.50
CA ARG A 12 0.79 10.69 4.60
C ARG A 12 -0.46 9.89 4.90
N GLY A 13 -0.66 9.55 6.18
CA GLY A 13 -1.83 8.80 6.64
C GLY A 13 -3.17 9.54 6.47
N ASP A 14 -3.13 10.86 6.29
CA ASP A 14 -4.28 11.72 5.97
C ASP A 14 -4.78 11.54 4.53
N VAL A 15 -3.88 11.25 3.59
CA VAL A 15 -4.20 11.07 2.16
C VAL A 15 -4.31 9.59 1.79
N PHE A 16 -3.49 8.76 2.43
CA PHE A 16 -3.40 7.32 2.20
C PHE A 16 -3.73 6.58 3.51
N PRO A 17 -5.01 6.58 3.93
CA PRO A 17 -5.42 5.91 5.15
C PRO A 17 -5.16 4.40 5.04
N GLY A 18 -4.72 3.79 6.14
CA GLY A 18 -4.54 2.35 6.24
C GLY A 18 -5.88 1.65 6.53
N LEU A 19 -6.32 0.80 5.61
CA LEU A 19 -7.53 -0.02 5.68
C LEU A 19 -7.14 -1.51 5.59
N ALA A 20 -8.08 -2.40 5.91
CA ALA A 20 -7.82 -3.84 5.89
C ALA A 20 -7.32 -4.39 4.53
N TYR A 21 -7.74 -3.77 3.42
CA TYR A 21 -7.39 -4.22 2.05
C TYR A 21 -6.62 -3.16 1.23
N ARG A 22 -6.42 -1.96 1.79
CA ARG A 22 -5.71 -0.85 1.17
C ARG A 22 -4.77 -0.28 2.21
N PHE A 23 -3.49 -0.62 2.14
CA PHE A 23 -2.55 -0.22 3.18
C PHE A 23 -1.12 -0.20 2.68
N SER A 24 -0.34 0.61 3.39
CA SER A 24 1.11 0.60 3.37
C SER A 24 1.56 0.60 4.82
N SER A 25 2.20 -0.46 5.27
CA SER A 25 2.59 -0.64 6.66
C SER A 25 4.09 -0.35 6.85
N LEU A 26 4.40 0.12 8.06
CA LEU A 26 5.76 0.28 8.58
C LEU A 26 5.73 -0.30 9.98
N ARG A 27 6.58 -1.28 10.23
CA ARG A 27 6.78 -1.84 11.55
C ARG A 27 8.26 -1.80 11.90
N GLU A 28 8.58 -1.07 12.96
CA GLU A 28 9.91 -1.10 13.55
C GLU A 28 10.02 -2.28 14.51
N THR A 29 11.11 -3.04 14.39
CA THR A 29 11.45 -4.15 15.29
C THR A 29 12.81 -3.89 15.93
N ASP A 30 13.15 -4.64 16.97
CA ASP A 30 14.46 -4.50 17.63
C ASP A 30 15.64 -4.76 16.67
N SER A 31 15.40 -5.61 15.65
CA SER A 31 16.40 -6.05 14.67
C SER A 31 16.35 -5.29 13.34
N GLY A 32 15.34 -4.44 13.10
CA GLY A 32 15.21 -3.80 11.80
C GLY A 32 13.90 -3.06 11.56
N VAL A 33 13.51 -3.03 10.30
CA VAL A 33 12.27 -2.42 9.80
C VAL A 33 11.62 -3.37 8.81
N GLU A 34 10.31 -3.54 8.95
CA GLU A 34 9.46 -4.26 8.01
C GLU A 34 8.54 -3.27 7.31
N LEU A 35 8.48 -3.36 5.99
CA LEU A 35 7.60 -2.59 5.13
C LEU A 35 6.68 -3.55 4.39
N GLU A 36 5.40 -3.23 4.31
CA GLU A 36 4.44 -4.07 3.61
C GLU A 36 3.49 -3.20 2.81
N ARG A 37 3.02 -3.70 1.67
CA ARG A 37 2.07 -3.00 0.82
C ARG A 37 0.97 -3.96 0.38
N ASP A 38 -0.25 -3.43 0.31
CA ASP A 38 -1.41 -4.17 -0.14
C ASP A 38 -1.22 -4.79 -1.54
N PHE A 39 -2.10 -5.73 -1.87
CA PHE A 39 -2.02 -6.54 -3.08
C PHE A 39 -1.93 -5.71 -4.38
N LEU A 40 -2.74 -4.66 -4.49
CA LEU A 40 -2.79 -3.80 -5.68
C LEU A 40 -1.76 -2.67 -5.64
N GLY A 41 -1.19 -2.41 -4.47
CA GLY A 41 -0.41 -1.22 -4.22
C GLY A 41 -1.25 0.05 -4.26
N GLU A 42 -2.50 0.03 -3.80
CA GLU A 42 -3.34 1.22 -3.80
C GLU A 42 -2.73 2.36 -2.96
N ASN A 43 -2.17 2.03 -1.79
CA ASN A 43 -1.37 2.99 -1.02
C ASN A 43 0.11 2.91 -1.45
N PRO A 44 0.71 4.01 -1.95
CA PRO A 44 2.11 4.01 -2.34
C PRO A 44 3.03 3.92 -1.12
N LEU A 45 4.15 3.20 -1.27
CA LEU A 45 5.16 3.05 -0.22
C LEU A 45 6.55 3.03 -0.86
N HIS A 46 7.40 3.95 -0.43
CA HIS A 46 8.75 4.10 -0.92
C HIS A 46 9.72 4.20 0.25
N TYR A 47 10.97 3.78 0.02
CA TYR A 47 12.04 3.95 0.98
C TYR A 47 13.34 4.40 0.32
N TYR A 48 14.20 5.03 1.11
CA TYR A 48 15.51 5.52 0.72
C TYR A 48 16.51 5.25 1.84
N MET A 49 17.58 4.54 1.52
CA MET A 49 18.66 4.23 2.47
C MET A 49 19.77 5.29 2.36
N ASP A 50 19.81 6.23 3.30
CA ASP A 50 20.89 7.20 3.42
C ASP A 50 22.03 6.60 4.26
N THR A 51 22.91 5.86 3.60
CA THR A 51 24.07 5.22 4.24
C THR A 51 25.08 6.22 4.82
N LYS A 52 25.06 7.49 4.40
CA LYS A 52 25.99 8.51 4.94
C LYS A 52 25.56 9.01 6.31
N LYS A 53 24.24 9.04 6.56
CA LYS A 53 23.66 9.46 7.84
C LYS A 53 23.08 8.32 8.65
N VAL A 54 23.09 7.11 8.09
CA VAL A 54 22.57 5.90 8.72
C VAL A 54 21.07 6.08 9.05
N GLU A 55 20.34 6.59 8.05
CA GLU A 55 18.90 6.86 8.11
C GLU A 55 18.16 6.04 7.02
N LEU A 56 17.06 5.40 7.40
CA LEU A 56 16.07 4.83 6.48
C LEU A 56 14.88 5.78 6.40
N ILE A 57 14.68 6.40 5.25
CA ILE A 57 13.61 7.39 5.04
C ILE A 57 12.48 6.72 4.26
N ILE A 58 11.26 6.82 4.76
CA ILE A 58 10.10 6.07 4.27
C ILE A 58 8.99 7.06 3.97
N ALA A 59 8.37 6.98 2.79
CA ALA A 59 7.38 7.96 2.37
C ALA A 59 6.32 7.36 1.44
N SER A 60 5.15 7.98 1.42
CA SER A 60 4.12 7.68 0.41
C SER A 60 4.50 8.28 -0.95
N ASN A 61 5.18 9.43 -0.99
CA ASN A 61 5.63 10.07 -2.22
C ASN A 61 7.16 10.21 -2.26
N ILE A 62 7.78 9.86 -3.38
CA ILE A 62 9.22 10.03 -3.61
C ILE A 62 9.64 11.50 -3.46
N GLN A 63 8.76 12.43 -3.84
CA GLN A 63 9.03 13.87 -3.72
C GLN A 63 9.23 14.31 -2.26
N ASP A 64 8.55 13.67 -1.30
CA ASP A 64 8.71 14.00 0.13
C ASP A 64 10.10 13.60 0.63
N ILE A 65 10.65 12.48 0.13
CA ILE A 65 12.03 12.05 0.40
C ILE A 65 13.02 13.08 -0.17
N LYS A 66 12.82 13.51 -1.42
CA LYS A 66 13.68 14.51 -2.06
C LYS A 66 13.68 15.83 -1.27
N ILE A 67 12.50 16.34 -0.92
CA ILE A 67 12.33 17.57 -0.13
C ILE A 67 13.02 17.44 1.23
N TYR A 68 12.85 16.30 1.91
CA TYR A 68 13.52 16.05 3.18
C TYR A 68 15.04 16.09 3.06
N LEU A 69 15.62 15.41 2.07
CA LEU A 69 17.07 15.38 1.86
C LEU A 69 17.64 16.76 1.52
N GLU A 70 17.00 17.49 0.60
CA GLU A 70 17.41 18.83 0.19
C GLU A 70 17.33 19.84 1.35
N LYS A 71 16.29 19.75 2.19
CA LYS A 71 16.15 20.56 3.41
C LYS A 71 17.32 20.35 4.38
N HIS A 72 17.91 19.16 4.38
CA HIS A 72 19.08 18.82 5.20
C HIS A 72 20.41 18.96 4.42
N GLN A 73 20.40 19.65 3.27
CA GLN A 73 21.57 19.87 2.42
C GLN A 73 22.23 18.57 1.93
N ARG A 74 21.42 17.54 1.67
CA ARG A 74 21.85 16.22 1.20
C ARG A 74 21.42 16.02 -0.25
N GLY A 75 22.26 15.33 -1.03
CA GLY A 75 21.95 14.99 -2.42
C GLY A 75 20.97 13.82 -2.51
N PHE A 76 19.89 14.01 -3.28
CA PHE A 76 18.99 12.94 -3.67
C PHE A 76 19.50 12.22 -4.93
N SER A 77 19.41 10.89 -4.94
CA SER A 77 19.78 10.04 -6.07
C SER A 77 18.62 9.11 -6.42
N TRP A 78 18.14 9.20 -7.66
CA TRP A 78 17.03 8.40 -8.16
C TRP A 78 17.36 6.90 -8.14
N GLU A 79 18.63 6.55 -8.26
CA GLU A 79 19.11 5.17 -8.21
C GLU A 79 19.04 4.55 -6.81
N ARG A 80 18.76 5.33 -5.77
CA ARG A 80 18.69 4.88 -4.37
C ARG A 80 17.27 4.79 -3.80
N VAL A 81 16.31 5.50 -4.39
CA VAL A 81 14.92 5.33 -3.99
C VAL A 81 14.38 4.00 -4.50
N ARG A 82 13.58 3.33 -3.68
CA ARG A 82 12.94 2.06 -4.01
C ARG A 82 11.46 2.16 -3.68
N ALA A 83 10.63 1.57 -4.53
CA ALA A 83 9.22 1.36 -4.23
C ALA A 83 9.06 -0.04 -3.64
N VAL A 84 8.21 -0.18 -2.63
CA VAL A 84 7.77 -1.49 -2.16
C VAL A 84 6.74 -2.01 -3.17
N SER A 85 7.01 -3.17 -3.74
CA SER A 85 6.10 -3.85 -4.66
C SER A 85 4.77 -4.18 -3.97
N GLY A 86 3.68 -4.26 -4.74
CA GLY A 86 2.42 -4.75 -4.20
C GLY A 86 2.58 -6.17 -3.68
N ASN A 87 1.79 -6.56 -2.69
CA ASN A 87 1.80 -7.91 -2.15
C ASN A 87 3.16 -8.38 -1.60
N THR A 88 4.01 -7.44 -1.18
CA THR A 88 5.41 -7.72 -0.82
C THR A 88 5.71 -7.19 0.57
N LYS A 89 6.39 -8.01 1.37
CA LYS A 89 7.03 -7.62 2.61
C LYS A 89 8.53 -7.40 2.36
N VAL A 90 9.00 -6.20 2.63
CA VAL A 90 10.42 -5.84 2.57
C VAL A 90 10.97 -5.75 3.99
N THR A 91 11.99 -6.53 4.28
CA THR A 91 12.68 -6.53 5.57
C THR A 91 14.07 -5.92 5.43
N ILE A 92 14.35 -4.94 6.27
CA ILE A 92 15.61 -4.19 6.31
C ILE A 92 16.18 -4.32 7.72
N ASP A 93 17.17 -5.19 7.88
CA ASP A 93 18.03 -5.24 9.06
C ASP A 93 19.33 -4.46 8.83
N ASP A 94 20.24 -4.45 9.81
CA ASP A 94 21.51 -3.72 9.72
C ASP A 94 22.38 -4.21 8.54
N GLN A 95 22.35 -5.51 8.24
CA GLN A 95 23.13 -6.08 7.13
C GLN A 95 22.53 -5.67 5.79
N ALA A 96 21.22 -5.77 5.64
CA ALA A 96 20.47 -5.34 4.46
C ALA A 96 20.65 -3.83 4.22
N PHE A 97 20.62 -3.01 5.28
CA PHE A 97 20.86 -1.58 5.19
C PHE A 97 22.28 -1.27 4.71
N ALA A 98 23.30 -1.89 5.32
CA ALA A 98 24.70 -1.67 4.95
C ALA A 98 25.04 -2.14 3.52
N SER A 99 24.44 -3.25 3.09
CA SER A 99 24.62 -3.83 1.76
C SER A 99 23.68 -3.28 0.68
N ALA A 100 22.76 -2.37 1.06
CA ALA A 100 21.69 -1.88 0.21
C ALA A 100 20.89 -3.02 -0.49
N SER A 101 20.75 -4.15 0.19
CA SER A 101 20.14 -5.38 -0.33
C SER A 101 19.05 -5.87 0.65
N PRO A 102 17.88 -5.23 0.66
CA PRO A 102 16.73 -5.67 1.45
C PRO A 102 16.30 -7.09 1.12
N LYS A 103 15.73 -7.79 2.10
CA LYS A 103 15.05 -9.07 1.85
C LYS A 103 13.61 -8.77 1.44
N GLU A 104 13.22 -9.26 0.27
CA GLU A 104 11.84 -9.15 -0.22
C GLU A 104 11.18 -10.54 -0.15
N GLU A 105 9.95 -10.56 0.37
CA GLU A 105 9.12 -11.76 0.47
C GLU A 105 7.75 -11.43 -0.12
N GLU A 106 7.37 -12.15 -1.18
CA GLU A 106 6.01 -12.05 -1.73
C GLU A 106 5.05 -12.69 -0.73
N MET A 107 4.16 -11.87 -0.17
CA MET A 107 3.17 -12.31 0.80
C MET A 107 1.95 -12.76 0.01
N GLY A 108 1.63 -14.05 -0.08
CA GLY A 108 0.45 -14.50 -0.82
C GLY A 108 -0.86 -13.82 -0.35
N PRO A 109 -1.96 -13.83 -1.14
CA PRO A 109 -2.07 -14.41 -2.46
C PRO A 109 -1.61 -13.51 -3.61
N THR A 110 -0.88 -14.10 -4.54
CA THR A 110 -1.10 -13.80 -5.97
C THR A 110 -2.61 -13.95 -6.28
N LEU A 111 -3.16 -13.46 -7.40
CA LEU A 111 -4.58 -13.64 -7.78
C LEU A 111 -5.13 -15.11 -7.65
N GLN A 112 -4.29 -16.11 -7.39
CA GLN A 112 -4.60 -17.53 -7.25
C GLN A 112 -4.88 -18.05 -5.82
N ASP A 113 -4.34 -17.46 -4.74
CA ASP A 113 -4.54 -17.99 -3.35
C ASP A 113 -5.65 -17.25 -2.57
N TYR A 114 -6.46 -16.43 -3.24
CA TYR A 114 -7.83 -16.20 -2.76
C TYR A 114 -8.51 -17.57 -2.84
N GLU A 115 -8.34 -18.39 -1.79
CA GLU A 115 -9.13 -19.59 -1.60
C GLU A 115 -10.56 -19.22 -1.94
N LEU A 116 -11.04 -19.82 -3.02
CA LEU A 116 -12.37 -19.65 -3.56
C LEU A 116 -13.34 -19.65 -2.39
N ARG A 117 -13.78 -18.46 -1.97
CA ARG A 117 -14.93 -18.25 -1.11
C ARG A 117 -16.10 -18.84 -1.88
N GLU A 118 -16.32 -20.13 -1.70
CA GLU A 118 -17.19 -20.99 -2.50
C GLU A 118 -16.81 -21.03 -4.00
N SER A 119 -16.63 -22.22 -4.58
CA SER A 119 -16.54 -22.33 -6.04
C SER A 119 -17.86 -21.88 -6.64
N PHE A 120 -17.87 -20.70 -7.23
CA PHE A 120 -19.06 -20.12 -7.83
C PHE A 120 -19.25 -20.64 -9.25
N ASP A 121 -20.44 -21.20 -9.53
CA ASP A 121 -20.80 -21.65 -10.87
C ASP A 121 -21.13 -20.45 -11.77
N CYS A 122 -20.17 -20.07 -12.61
CA CYS A 122 -20.32 -18.99 -13.59
C CYS A 122 -21.17 -19.36 -14.81
N THR A 123 -21.68 -20.60 -14.92
CA THR A 123 -22.52 -21.01 -16.07
C THR A 123 -23.94 -20.44 -15.99
N ASP A 124 -24.46 -20.19 -14.78
CA ASP A 124 -25.71 -19.46 -14.57
C ASP A 124 -25.45 -17.95 -14.52
N LEU A 125 -25.56 -17.30 -15.67
CA LEU A 125 -25.32 -15.85 -15.81
C LEU A 125 -26.19 -15.00 -14.88
N ARG A 126 -27.41 -15.43 -14.54
CA ARG A 126 -28.29 -14.66 -13.65
C ARG A 126 -27.78 -14.70 -12.22
N LYS A 127 -27.36 -15.89 -11.75
CA LYS A 127 -26.73 -16.02 -10.44
C LYS A 127 -25.41 -15.27 -10.41
N ALA A 128 -24.58 -15.39 -11.46
CA ALA A 128 -23.30 -14.70 -11.56
C ALA A 128 -23.46 -13.18 -11.47
N GLY A 129 -24.39 -12.61 -12.23
CA GLY A 129 -24.67 -11.18 -12.17
C GLY A 129 -25.14 -10.71 -10.80
N ARG A 130 -25.97 -11.50 -10.11
CA ARG A 130 -26.38 -11.19 -8.73
C ARG A 130 -25.19 -11.19 -7.78
N ARG A 131 -24.33 -12.21 -7.86
CA ARG A 131 -23.17 -12.34 -6.97
C ARG A 131 -22.15 -11.22 -7.19
N ILE A 132 -21.89 -10.84 -8.45
CA ILE A 132 -21.02 -9.70 -8.78
C ILE A 132 -21.57 -8.41 -8.17
N ARG A 133 -22.88 -8.18 -8.27
CA ARG A 133 -23.54 -7.01 -7.67
C ARG A 133 -23.40 -6.99 -6.15
N GLU A 134 -23.64 -8.13 -5.48
CA GLU A 134 -23.48 -8.27 -4.03
C GLU A 134 -22.04 -7.95 -3.61
N LEU A 135 -21.05 -8.56 -4.27
CA LEU A 135 -19.63 -8.30 -3.98
C LEU A 135 -19.24 -6.84 -4.21
N LEU A 136 -19.76 -6.21 -5.26
CA LEU A 136 -19.52 -4.79 -5.52
C LEU A 136 -20.14 -3.92 -4.42
N GLN A 137 -21.37 -4.24 -3.99
CA GLN A 137 -22.04 -3.52 -2.90
C GLN A 137 -21.29 -3.69 -1.58
N GLU A 138 -20.93 -4.92 -1.19
CA GLU A 138 -20.11 -5.21 0.01
C GLU A 138 -18.79 -4.42 -0.01
N SER A 139 -18.12 -4.38 -1.17
CA SER A 139 -16.87 -3.67 -1.41
C SER A 139 -17.01 -2.15 -1.25
N ILE A 140 -18.14 -1.58 -1.67
CA ILE A 140 -18.48 -0.16 -1.49
C ILE A 140 -18.79 0.11 0.00
N GLU A 141 -19.66 -0.66 0.62
CA GLU A 141 -20.06 -0.49 2.02
C GLU A 141 -18.84 -0.52 2.95
N THR A 142 -17.94 -1.49 2.74
CA THR A 142 -16.69 -1.61 3.51
C THR A 142 -15.79 -0.37 3.34
N ARG A 143 -15.74 0.22 2.13
CA ARG A 143 -15.00 1.48 1.89
C ARG A 143 -15.64 2.66 2.62
N LEU A 144 -16.96 2.80 2.56
CA LEU A 144 -17.66 3.91 3.21
C LEU A 144 -17.55 3.86 4.73
N GLN A 145 -17.69 2.68 5.34
CA GLN A 145 -17.55 2.50 6.79
C GLN A 145 -16.18 2.90 7.32
N SER A 146 -15.15 2.81 6.47
CA SER A 146 -13.78 3.12 6.85
C SER A 146 -13.44 4.62 6.84
N ILE A 147 -14.35 5.46 6.35
CA ILE A 147 -14.20 6.92 6.28
C ILE A 147 -15.43 7.58 6.94
N PRO A 148 -15.66 7.34 8.26
CA PRO A 148 -16.82 7.88 8.93
C PRO A 148 -16.78 9.42 8.92
N ASP A 149 -17.96 10.02 8.82
CA ASP A 149 -18.18 11.46 9.01
C ASP A 149 -17.55 12.40 7.96
N GLN A 150 -17.15 11.88 6.79
CA GLN A 150 -16.69 12.70 5.66
C GLN A 150 -17.75 12.80 4.55
N ARG A 151 -17.82 13.96 3.88
CA ARG A 151 -18.56 14.08 2.63
C ARG A 151 -17.78 13.38 1.53
N ILE A 152 -18.38 12.34 0.94
CA ILE A 152 -17.75 11.53 -0.10
C ILE A 152 -18.22 12.04 -1.47
N GLY A 153 -17.26 12.28 -2.36
CA GLY A 153 -17.52 12.59 -3.76
C GLY A 153 -17.40 11.35 -4.63
N LEU A 154 -18.23 11.25 -5.67
CA LEU A 154 -18.12 10.22 -6.69
C LEU A 154 -17.65 10.84 -8.01
N LEU A 155 -16.60 10.26 -8.61
CA LEU A 155 -16.16 10.62 -9.95
C LEU A 155 -17.02 9.88 -10.98
N LEU A 156 -17.93 10.62 -11.62
CA LEU A 156 -18.83 10.11 -12.65
C LEU A 156 -18.32 10.47 -14.04
N SER A 157 -17.90 9.47 -14.81
CA SER A 157 -17.47 9.65 -16.20
C SER A 157 -18.59 9.42 -17.21
N GLY A 158 -19.72 8.87 -16.77
CA GLY A 158 -20.82 8.40 -17.64
C GLY A 158 -20.59 7.00 -18.21
N GLY A 159 -19.41 6.40 -17.99
CA GLY A 159 -19.13 5.01 -18.32
C GLY A 159 -19.78 4.03 -17.34
N LEU A 160 -19.97 2.78 -17.79
CA LEU A 160 -20.62 1.71 -17.02
C LEU A 160 -20.04 1.55 -15.62
N ASP A 161 -18.72 1.59 -15.47
CA ASP A 161 -18.04 1.38 -14.18
C ASP A 161 -18.45 2.44 -13.15
N SER A 162 -18.28 3.72 -13.49
CA SER A 162 -18.62 4.84 -12.60
C SER A 162 -20.12 4.93 -12.31
N MET A 163 -20.97 4.62 -13.30
CA MET A 163 -22.42 4.61 -13.15
C MET A 163 -22.90 3.45 -12.26
N SER A 164 -22.26 2.28 -12.35
CA SER A 164 -22.60 1.12 -11.51
C SER A 164 -22.28 1.39 -10.05
N VAL A 165 -21.13 2.01 -9.77
CA VAL A 165 -20.79 2.45 -8.41
C VAL A 165 -21.77 3.53 -7.94
N GLY A 166 -22.08 4.52 -8.80
CA GLY A 166 -23.02 5.59 -8.45
C GLY A 166 -24.43 5.10 -8.13
N TYR A 167 -24.93 4.13 -8.88
CA TYR A 167 -26.22 3.51 -8.62
C TYR A 167 -26.27 2.78 -7.28
N LEU A 168 -25.15 2.20 -6.83
CA LEU A 168 -25.08 1.50 -5.53
C LEU A 168 -24.84 2.45 -4.36
N LEU A 169 -24.45 3.71 -4.63
CA LEU A 169 -24.25 4.76 -3.64
C LEU A 169 -25.49 5.63 -3.40
N SER A 170 -26.48 5.57 -4.30
CA SER A 170 -27.74 6.34 -4.27
C SER A 170 -28.84 5.61 -3.52
#